data_AF-A0A5C6AXF7-F1
#
_entry.id   AF-A0A5C6AXF7-F1
#
_cell.length_a   1.000
_cell.length_b   1.000
_cell.length_c   1.000
_cell.angle_alpha   90.00
_cell.angle_beta   90.00
_cell.angle_gamma   90.00
#
_symmetry.space_group_name_H-M   'P 1'
#
loop_
_entity.id
_entity.type
_entity.pdbx_description
1 polymer ?
#
loop_
_entity_poly.entity_id
_entity_poly.type
_entity_poly.pdbx_seq_one_letter_code
_entity_poly.pdbx_strand_id
1 'polypeptide(L)'
;MSPRFSELTHEFAARIGQEYCEHVRRSIIDVDEIGKNEMFRFTDKMPTNFWHMGLIARVLPNAKIIHVRRDPMDVFVSCFKQNLTWPFCDLQAIVRYHAAYLKIMEYWNLVRRSLAEV
;
A
#
# COMPACT_ATOMS: atom_id res chain seq x y z
N MET A 1 -1.74 25.00 -0.92
CA MET A 1 -2.99 24.37 -1.38
C MET A 1 -2.60 22.97 -1.85
N SER A 2 -3.16 21.90 -1.28
CA SER A 2 -2.78 20.54 -1.65
C SER A 2 -3.37 20.20 -3.04
N PRO A 3 -2.59 19.59 -3.95
CA PRO A 3 -3.08 19.27 -5.29
C PRO A 3 -4.25 18.29 -5.23
N ARG A 4 -5.24 18.45 -6.11
CA ARG A 4 -6.36 17.52 -6.25
C ARG A 4 -5.90 16.26 -6.97
N PHE A 5 -6.55 15.11 -6.72
CA PHE A 5 -6.21 13.86 -7.41
C PHE A 5 -6.34 13.98 -8.94
N SER A 6 -7.26 14.81 -9.43
CA SER A 6 -7.42 15.13 -10.85
C SER A 6 -6.24 15.87 -11.47
N GLU A 7 -5.43 16.53 -10.65
CA GLU A 7 -4.24 17.28 -11.07
C GLU A 7 -2.97 16.39 -11.06
N LEU A 8 -3.13 15.11 -10.71
CA LEU A 8 -2.06 14.12 -10.73
C LEU A 8 -1.79 13.66 -12.17
N THR A 9 -1.21 14.55 -12.98
CA THR A 9 -0.79 14.25 -14.35
C THR A 9 0.22 13.10 -14.37
N HIS A 10 0.39 12.46 -15.52
CA HIS A 10 1.35 11.36 -15.66
C HIS A 10 2.78 11.81 -15.30
N GLU A 11 3.18 12.99 -15.76
CA GLU A 11 4.49 13.59 -15.45
C GLU A 11 4.66 13.88 -13.96
N PHE A 12 3.65 14.47 -13.31
CA PHE A 12 3.72 14.77 -11.88
C PHE A 12 3.77 13.49 -11.04
N ALA A 13 3.01 12.46 -11.42
CA ALA A 13 3.05 11.16 -10.76
C ALA A 13 4.42 10.49 -10.89
N ALA A 14 5.02 10.54 -12.08
CA ALA A 14 6.35 10.00 -12.33
C ALA A 14 7.43 10.71 -11.48
N ARG A 15 7.35 12.04 -11.38
CA ARG A 15 8.25 12.83 -10.53
C ARG A 15 8.15 12.44 -9.06
N ILE A 16 6.93 12.36 -8.51
CA ILE A 16 6.72 11.91 -7.13
C ILE A 16 7.28 10.49 -6.91
N GLY A 17 7.06 9.58 -7.87
CA GLY A 17 7.59 8.22 -7.82
C GLY A 17 9.12 8.17 -7.76
N GLN A 18 9.79 8.99 -8.57
CA GLN A 18 11.26 9.10 -8.58
C GLN A 18 11.78 9.66 -7.27
N GLU A 19 11.21 10.77 -6.79
CA GLU A 19 11.57 11.41 -5.52
C GLU A 19 11.40 10.42 -4.34
N TYR A 20 10.31 9.66 -4.31
CA TYR A 20 10.09 8.62 -3.31
C TYR A 20 11.14 7.51 -3.37
N CYS A 21 11.44 6.98 -4.56
CA CYS A 21 12.45 5.93 -4.73
C CYS A 21 13.85 6.40 -4.30
N GLU A 22 14.22 7.64 -4.62
CA GLU A 22 15.48 8.24 -4.17
C GLU A 22 15.53 8.40 -2.67
N HIS A 23 14.44 8.88 -2.06
CA HIS A 23 14.35 9.03 -0.61
C HIS A 23 14.54 7.68 0.07
N VAL A 24 13.80 6.65 -0.34
CA VAL A 24 13.95 5.28 0.21
C VAL A 24 15.38 4.76 0.03
N ARG A 25 15.99 4.97 -1.14
CA ARG A 25 17.38 4.56 -1.39
C ARG A 25 18.37 5.22 -0.42
N ARG A 26 18.18 6.50 -0.09
CA ARG A 26 19.03 7.24 0.87
C ARG A 26 18.77 6.83 2.33
N SER A 27 17.56 6.38 2.64
CA SER A 27 17.16 6.02 4.02
C SER A 27 17.56 4.60 4.44
N ILE A 28 17.88 3.71 3.49
CA ILE A 28 18.35 2.36 3.81
C ILE A 28 19.85 2.43 4.14
N ILE A 29 20.19 2.17 5.40
CA ILE A 29 21.46 2.49 6.07
C ILE A 29 22.71 1.79 5.49
N ASP A 30 22.56 0.75 4.64
CA ASP A 30 23.67 -0.01 4.02
C ASP A 30 23.81 0.24 2.50
N VAL A 31 23.87 1.52 2.11
CA VAL A 31 24.00 1.91 0.69
C VAL A 31 25.34 1.45 0.08
N ASP A 32 26.37 1.23 0.90
CA ASP A 32 27.74 1.01 0.41
C ASP A 32 27.99 -0.38 -0.20
N GLU A 33 27.23 -1.41 0.22
CA GLU A 33 27.29 -2.76 -0.37
C GLU A 33 26.05 -3.11 -1.22
N ILE A 34 24.84 -2.70 -0.81
CA ILE A 34 23.60 -3.02 -1.54
C ILE A 34 23.32 -2.01 -2.67
N GLY A 35 23.74 -0.75 -2.50
CA GLY A 35 23.45 0.35 -3.43
C GLY A 35 24.25 0.31 -4.74
N LYS A 36 25.25 -0.56 -4.86
CA LYS A 36 26.01 -0.79 -6.11
C LYS A 36 25.37 -1.81 -7.04
N ASN A 37 24.33 -2.51 -6.57
CA ASN A 37 23.65 -3.50 -7.39
C ASN A 37 22.62 -2.79 -8.28
N GLU A 38 22.78 -2.89 -9.61
CA GLU A 38 21.85 -2.28 -10.59
C GLU A 38 20.40 -2.77 -10.39
N MET A 39 20.20 -3.89 -9.71
CA MET A 39 18.90 -4.43 -9.28
C MET A 39 18.53 -4.04 -7.83
N PHE A 40 18.55 -2.76 -7.50
CA PHE A 40 18.02 -2.28 -6.22
C PHE A 40 16.49 -2.48 -6.16
N ARG A 41 16.04 -3.43 -5.34
CA ARG A 41 14.62 -3.67 -5.03
C ARG A 41 14.37 -3.42 -3.55
N PHE A 42 13.31 -2.67 -3.24
CA PHE A 42 12.84 -2.50 -1.87
C PHE A 42 11.40 -2.97 -1.74
N THR A 43 11.01 -3.31 -0.52
CA THR A 43 9.66 -3.74 -0.17
C THR A 43 9.11 -2.84 0.92
N ASP A 44 7.91 -2.32 0.72
CA ASP A 44 7.13 -1.71 1.81
C ASP A 44 6.14 -2.74 2.37
N LYS A 45 6.07 -2.84 3.69
CA LYS A 45 5.14 -3.73 4.39
C LYS A 45 4.22 -2.92 5.32
N MET A 46 3.25 -2.24 4.72
CA MET A 46 2.22 -1.53 5.45
C MET A 46 0.82 -2.10 5.17
N PRO A 47 0.15 -2.76 6.15
CA PRO A 47 -1.17 -3.35 5.96
C PRO A 47 -2.24 -2.36 5.50
N THR A 48 -2.09 -1.06 5.76
CA THR A 48 -3.04 -0.01 5.39
C THR A 48 -2.87 0.51 3.96
N ASN A 49 -1.90 0.02 3.19
CA ASN A 49 -1.70 0.46 1.80
C ASN A 49 -2.90 0.19 0.87
N PHE A 50 -3.85 -0.67 1.25
CA PHE A 50 -5.05 -0.92 0.46
C PHE A 50 -5.90 0.35 0.23
N TRP A 51 -5.78 1.37 1.08
CA TRP A 51 -6.43 2.66 0.87
C TRP A 51 -5.84 3.43 -0.33
N HIS A 52 -4.58 3.18 -0.66
CA HIS A 52 -3.79 4.00 -1.57
C HIS A 52 -3.39 3.29 -2.87
N MET A 53 -3.92 2.09 -3.16
CA MET A 53 -3.48 1.29 -4.30
C MET A 53 -3.54 2.03 -5.64
N GLY A 54 -4.57 2.84 -5.89
CA GLY A 54 -4.66 3.64 -7.11
C GLY A 54 -3.57 4.72 -7.22
N LEU A 55 -3.22 5.36 -6.10
CA LEU A 55 -2.10 6.32 -6.06
C LEU A 55 -0.77 5.59 -6.28
N ILE A 56 -0.54 4.50 -5.55
CA ILE A 56 0.67 3.67 -5.67
C ILE A 56 0.87 3.22 -7.12
N ALA A 57 -0.18 2.71 -7.78
CA ALA A 57 -0.11 2.29 -9.17
C ALA A 57 0.21 3.44 -10.15
N ARG A 58 -0.19 4.68 -9.82
CA ARG A 58 0.12 5.88 -10.61
C ARG A 58 1.54 6.38 -10.40
N VAL A 59 1.99 6.49 -9.15
CA VAL A 59 3.31 7.05 -8.83
C VAL A 59 4.43 6.02 -8.97
N LEU A 60 4.14 4.74 -8.77
CA LEU A 60 5.09 3.63 -8.87
C LEU A 60 4.54 2.58 -9.86
N PRO A 61 4.53 2.88 -11.17
CA PRO A 61 3.87 2.03 -12.18
C PRO A 61 4.46 0.61 -12.27
N ASN A 62 5.70 0.43 -11.84
CA ASN A 62 6.39 -0.87 -11.83
C ASN A 62 6.24 -1.63 -10.49
N ALA A 63 5.62 -1.03 -9.48
CA ALA A 63 5.44 -1.66 -8.18
C ALA A 63 4.55 -2.91 -8.30
N LYS A 64 4.94 -3.98 -7.60
CA LYS A 64 4.13 -5.18 -7.47
C LYS A 64 3.40 -5.13 -6.15
N ILE A 65 2.06 -5.22 -6.20
CA ILE A 65 1.21 -5.25 -5.01
C ILE A 65 0.95 -6.70 -4.64
N ILE A 66 1.44 -7.13 -3.47
CA ILE A 66 1.20 -8.46 -2.93
C ILE A 66 0.17 -8.33 -1.81
N HIS A 67 -1.03 -8.84 -2.05
CA HIS A 67 -2.13 -8.82 -1.08
C HIS A 67 -2.28 -10.19 -0.41
N VAL A 68 -1.87 -10.27 0.86
CA VAL A 68 -1.93 -11.49 1.66
C VAL A 68 -3.21 -11.50 2.49
N ARG A 69 -3.90 -12.65 2.52
CA ARG A 69 -5.13 -12.85 3.29
C ARG A 69 -4.94 -13.93 4.34
N ARG A 70 -5.61 -13.76 5.47
CA ARG A 70 -5.75 -14.73 6.55
C ARG A 70 -7.22 -14.80 6.95
N ASP A 71 -7.63 -15.88 7.61
CA ASP A 71 -8.95 -15.95 8.22
C ASP A 71 -9.18 -14.70 9.12
N PRO A 72 -10.30 -13.98 8.96
CA PRO A 72 -10.55 -12.76 9.73
C PRO A 72 -10.61 -13.00 11.23
N MET A 73 -11.17 -14.12 11.69
CA MET A 73 -11.29 -14.42 13.12
C MET A 73 -9.92 -14.59 13.78
N ASP A 74 -9.02 -15.28 13.09
CA ASP A 74 -7.61 -15.43 13.46
C ASP A 74 -6.92 -14.06 13.61
N VAL A 75 -7.14 -13.16 12.64
CA VAL A 75 -6.58 -11.81 12.66
C VAL A 75 -7.15 -11.04 13.84
N PHE A 76 -8.47 -11.08 14.05
CA PHE A 76 -9.13 -10.32 15.10
C PHE A 76 -8.65 -10.72 16.49
N VAL A 77 -8.62 -12.03 16.76
CA VAL A 77 -8.14 -12.55 18.04
C VAL A 77 -6.66 -12.21 18.24
N SER A 78 -5.83 -12.32 17.19
CA SER A 78 -4.40 -11.98 17.28
C SER A 78 -4.20 -10.48 17.59
N CYS A 79 -4.87 -9.60 16.86
CA CYS A 79 -4.76 -8.15 17.04
C CYS A 79 -5.27 -7.70 18.42
N PHE A 80 -6.41 -8.22 18.84
CA PHE A 80 -7.01 -7.93 20.14
C PHE A 80 -6.10 -8.40 21.28
N LYS A 81 -5.60 -9.64 21.22
CA LYS A 81 -4.69 -10.19 22.24
C LYS A 81 -3.37 -9.44 22.33
N GLN A 82 -2.84 -8.95 21.21
CA GLN A 82 -1.62 -8.13 21.20
C GLN A 82 -1.89 -6.67 21.59
N ASN A 83 -3.15 -6.29 21.85
CA ASN A 83 -3.57 -4.93 22.20
C ASN A 83 -2.99 -3.88 21.22
N LEU A 84 -3.10 -4.16 19.92
CA LEU A 84 -2.66 -3.25 18.87
C LEU A 84 -3.45 -1.94 18.91
N THR A 85 -2.94 -0.87 18.31
CA THR A 85 -3.62 0.43 18.32
C THR A 85 -5.03 0.37 17.74
N TRP A 86 -5.92 1.26 18.21
CA TRP A 86 -7.27 1.38 17.67
C TRP A 86 -7.22 1.53 16.13
N PRO A 87 -8.09 0.82 15.37
CA PRO A 87 -9.26 0.05 15.81
C PRO A 87 -8.99 -1.42 16.18
N PHE A 88 -7.72 -1.85 16.19
CA PHE A 88 -7.37 -3.27 16.26
C PHE A 88 -7.40 -3.88 17.67
N CYS A 89 -7.44 -3.05 18.72
CA CYS A 89 -7.66 -3.47 20.12
C CYS A 89 -9.14 -3.60 20.52
N ASP A 90 -10.10 -3.27 19.64
CA ASP A 90 -11.52 -3.34 19.96
C ASP A 90 -12.24 -4.29 18.99
N LEU A 91 -12.88 -5.33 19.52
CA LEU A 91 -13.49 -6.38 18.71
C LEU A 91 -14.64 -5.86 17.81
N GLN A 92 -15.35 -4.82 18.24
CA GLN A 92 -16.43 -4.26 17.43
C GLN A 92 -15.87 -3.33 16.35
N ALA A 93 -14.85 -2.54 16.67
CA ALA A 93 -14.18 -1.64 15.75
C ALA A 93 -13.42 -2.40 14.67
N ILE A 94 -12.70 -3.47 15.02
CA ILE A 94 -11.96 -4.28 14.04
C ILE A 94 -12.90 -4.99 13.05
N VAL A 95 -14.07 -5.45 13.50
CA VAL A 95 -15.09 -6.03 12.60
C VAL A 95 -15.60 -4.97 11.61
N ARG A 96 -15.94 -3.76 12.08
CA ARG A 96 -16.35 -2.66 11.21
C ARG A 96 -15.25 -2.25 10.24
N TYR A 97 -14.00 -2.19 10.72
CA TYR A 97 -12.84 -1.89 9.90
C TYR A 97 -12.64 -2.94 8.80
N HIS A 98 -12.77 -4.22 9.15
CA HIS A 98 -12.66 -5.31 8.19
C HIS A 98 -13.76 -5.28 7.14
N ALA A 99 -15.01 -4.98 7.53
CA ALA A 99 -16.10 -4.81 6.58
C ALA A 99 -15.84 -3.66 5.58
N ALA A 100 -15.28 -2.54 6.04
CA ALA A 100 -14.87 -1.45 5.15
C ALA A 100 -13.73 -1.87 4.21
N TYR A 101 -12.71 -2.56 4.73
CA TYR A 101 -11.63 -3.14 3.95
C TYR A 101 -12.16 -4.06 2.83
N LEU A 102 -13.14 -4.94 3.11
CA LEU A 102 -13.71 -5.84 2.11
C LEU A 102 -14.35 -5.07 0.94
N LYS A 103 -15.12 -4.02 1.24
CA LYS A 103 -15.74 -3.16 0.21
C LYS A 103 -14.70 -2.49 -0.69
N ILE A 104 -13.59 -2.04 -0.10
CA ILE A 104 -12.50 -1.40 -0.85
C ILE A 104 -11.78 -2.42 -1.73
N MET A 105 -11.51 -3.62 -1.20
CA MET A 105 -10.89 -4.68 -1.98
C MET A 105 -11.78 -5.16 -3.12
N GLU A 106 -13.11 -5.16 -2.95
CA GLU A 106 -14.06 -5.41 -4.04
C GLU A 106 -13.92 -4.34 -5.14
N TYR A 107 -13.91 -3.06 -4.78
CA TYR A 107 -13.67 -1.96 -5.71
C TYR A 107 -12.35 -2.12 -6.49
N TRP A 108 -11.24 -2.42 -5.80
CA TRP A 108 -9.96 -2.60 -6.48
C TRP A 108 -9.92 -3.82 -7.40
N ASN A 109 -10.64 -4.89 -7.07
CA ASN A 109 -10.78 -6.03 -7.96
C ASN A 109 -11.57 -5.67 -9.22
N LEU A 110 -12.62 -4.86 -9.10
CA LEU A 110 -13.37 -4.35 -10.24
C LEU A 110 -12.48 -3.51 -11.16
N VAL A 111 -11.77 -2.52 -10.60
CA VAL A 111 -10.83 -1.65 -11.34
C VAL A 111 -9.74 -2.46 -12.03
N ARG A 112 -9.17 -3.46 -11.36
CA ARG A 112 -8.14 -4.33 -11.95
C ARG A 112 -8.67 -5.11 -13.15
N ARG A 113 -9.90 -5.62 -13.09
CA ARG A 113 -10.51 -6.38 -14.19
C ARG A 113 -10.79 -5.47 -15.38
N SER A 114 -11.34 -4.27 -15.15
CA SER A 114 -11.62 -3.32 -16.25
C SER A 114 -10.35 -2.88 -16.99
N LEU A 115 -9.19 -2.87 -16.31
CA LEU A 115 -7.90 -2.55 -16.94
C LEU A 115 -7.25 -3.74 -17.66
N ALA A 116 -7.73 -4.97 -17.43
CA ALA A 116 -7.23 -6.18 -18.08
C ALA A 116 -8.04 -6.58 -19.32
N GLU A 117 -9.22 -5.99 -19.50
CA GLU A 117 -10.13 -6.20 -20.65
C GLU A 117 -9.93 -5.16 -21.77
N VAL A 118 -8.96 -4.25 -21.62
CA VAL A 118 -8.52 -3.23 -22.59
C VAL A 118 -7.10 -3.55 -23.03
#